data_AF-A0A0C2FM24-F1
#
_entry.id   AF-A0A0C2FM24-F1
#
_cell.length_a   1.000
_cell.length_b   1.000
_cell.length_c   1.000
_cell.angle_alpha   90.00
_cell.angle_beta   90.00
_cell.angle_gamma   90.00
#
_symmetry.space_group_name_H-M   'P 1'
#
loop_
_entity.id
_entity.type
_entity.pdbx_description
1 polymer ?
#
loop_
_entity_poly.entity_id
_entity_poly.type
_entity_poly.pdbx_seq_one_letter_code
_entity_poly.pdbx_strand_id
1 'polypeptide(L)'
;LLSVSFNDANSWEAELRRCGHKSDYHWRVCSQIPHGARQFVHSYPMYFVVPADIVQYDLGRMAEHWQLSRFPLWMLRVAECVRRATKSAEPPHKLSLSDEITPAKIALSYDRLRRLCSVDSYEQFASRDKDWLARISHTGWLQLVSYCLSAAGEAVDWLTNRGRSVIIYETNGVDVSAVVSSLVQILFPTVPHGSSSLFLGLESLIAKDWIALGHPFAQRLLGVPNGDNEADLSGQFAYSQHVLIALWDLSLTGMVPAFASSSVADQLGMQRCGGPFPLERFFNESYTQLFPNITNMAAVVVQNATEAMLIEDVIRPPRSIINVQLWNECYLRWIPPANVRRGGSLFTDLAIEDSIKRLPASRIIDGKLGGIDVDLEKVSSAYPYSEADVSTRGYYSKRADSDTISISSMTLSTSSNLPTPLDEKMK
;
A
#
# COMPACT_ATOMS: atom_id res chain seq x y z
N LEU A 1 3.18 -19.54 22.44
CA LEU A 1 3.62 -18.13 22.55
C LEU A 1 3.67 -17.60 21.13
N LEU A 2 2.62 -16.89 20.71
CA LEU A 2 2.54 -16.30 19.37
C LEU A 2 3.69 -15.29 19.25
N SER A 3 4.56 -15.46 18.25
CA SER A 3 5.73 -14.62 18.05
C SER A 3 5.36 -13.39 17.22
N VAL A 4 5.69 -12.18 17.69
CA VAL A 4 5.62 -10.97 16.86
C VAL A 4 6.62 -11.10 15.71
N SER A 5 6.16 -10.97 14.46
CA SER A 5 7.04 -10.99 13.29
C SER A 5 8.11 -9.90 13.38
N PHE A 6 9.33 -10.18 12.91
CA PHE A 6 10.49 -9.28 13.02
C PHE A 6 10.89 -8.90 14.45
N ASN A 7 10.48 -9.70 15.45
CA ASN A 7 10.96 -9.55 16.83
C ASN A 7 12.05 -10.57 17.22
N ASP A 8 12.51 -11.38 16.28
CA ASP A 8 13.58 -12.37 16.45
C ASP A 8 14.64 -12.23 15.35
N ALA A 9 15.85 -12.70 15.62
CA ALA A 9 16.97 -12.60 14.68
C ALA A 9 16.72 -13.37 13.37
N ASN A 10 16.05 -14.52 13.42
CA ASN A 10 15.85 -15.37 12.23
C ASN A 10 14.95 -14.67 11.20
N SER A 11 13.91 -13.95 11.64
CA SER A 11 13.06 -13.13 10.77
C SER A 11 13.87 -12.09 9.99
N TRP A 12 14.78 -11.37 10.67
CA TRP A 12 15.65 -10.38 10.03
C TRP A 12 16.69 -11.00 9.11
N GLU A 13 17.27 -12.13 9.49
CA GLU A 13 18.20 -12.86 8.62
C GLU A 13 17.50 -13.43 7.38
N ALA A 14 16.28 -13.96 7.53
CA ALA A 14 15.47 -14.45 6.42
C ALA A 14 15.17 -13.30 5.43
N GLU A 15 14.83 -12.12 5.93
CA GLU A 15 14.59 -10.93 5.11
C GLU A 15 15.85 -10.43 4.40
N LEU A 16 17.01 -10.46 5.07
CA LEU A 16 18.31 -10.18 4.45
C LEU A 16 18.60 -11.17 3.32
N ARG A 17 18.39 -12.47 3.54
CA ARG A 17 18.56 -13.52 2.53
C ARG A 17 17.58 -13.35 1.38
N ARG A 18 16.31 -13.03 1.65
CA ARG A 18 15.28 -12.73 0.64
C ARG A 18 15.68 -11.55 -0.23
N CYS A 19 16.24 -10.51 0.38
CA CYS A 19 16.79 -9.38 -0.36
C CYS A 19 18.06 -9.76 -1.14
N GLY A 20 18.65 -10.95 -0.97
CA GLY A 20 19.83 -11.39 -1.70
C GLY A 20 21.17 -11.02 -1.04
N HIS A 21 21.16 -10.65 0.24
CA HIS A 21 22.38 -10.59 1.04
C HIS A 21 22.81 -12.02 1.39
N LYS A 22 23.92 -12.47 0.80
CA LYS A 22 24.64 -13.65 1.29
C LYS A 22 25.41 -13.21 2.53
N SER A 23 25.39 -14.04 3.56
CA SER A 23 26.03 -13.78 4.85
C SER A 23 27.46 -13.24 4.66
N ASP A 24 27.70 -12.16 5.39
CA ASP A 24 28.98 -11.52 5.71
C ASP A 24 29.46 -10.39 4.78
N TYR A 25 29.85 -9.29 5.45
CA TYR A 25 30.70 -8.14 5.08
C TYR A 25 30.08 -6.74 5.13
N HIS A 26 28.75 -6.56 5.05
CA HIS A 26 28.18 -5.19 5.03
C HIS A 26 27.05 -4.90 6.02
N TRP A 27 26.21 -5.89 6.35
CA TRP A 27 25.09 -5.73 7.29
C TRP A 27 25.09 -6.85 8.31
N ARG A 28 24.73 -6.53 9.56
CA ARG A 28 24.61 -7.49 10.66
C ARG A 28 23.28 -7.31 11.38
N VAL A 29 22.69 -8.43 11.82
CA VAL A 29 21.57 -8.40 12.76
C VAL A 29 22.10 -8.09 14.16
N CYS A 30 21.42 -7.20 14.86
CA CYS A 30 21.83 -6.65 16.13
C CYS A 30 20.68 -6.74 17.14
N SER A 31 21.00 -7.04 18.41
CA SER A 31 20.04 -7.01 19.51
C SER A 31 20.05 -5.64 20.21
N GLN A 32 18.88 -5.17 20.63
CA GLN A 32 18.73 -4.00 21.50
C GLN A 32 19.22 -4.25 22.93
N ILE A 33 19.23 -5.51 23.36
CA ILE A 33 19.59 -5.92 24.71
C ILE A 33 20.84 -6.80 24.64
N PRO A 34 22.03 -6.20 24.47
CA PRO A 34 23.26 -6.95 24.67
C PRO A 34 23.37 -7.30 26.17
N HIS A 35 23.43 -8.59 26.48
CA HIS A 35 23.72 -9.11 27.84
C HIS A 35 22.76 -8.68 28.97
N GLY A 36 21.48 -8.42 28.66
CA GLY A 36 20.47 -8.09 29.68
C GLY A 36 20.39 -6.60 30.06
N ALA A 37 21.05 -5.72 29.31
CA ALA A 37 20.92 -4.27 29.45
C ALA A 37 19.50 -3.75 29.12
N ARG A 38 19.16 -2.55 29.60
CA ARG A 38 17.87 -1.91 29.30
C ARG A 38 17.80 -1.54 27.82
N GLN A 39 16.62 -1.69 27.23
CA GLN A 39 16.30 -1.23 25.88
C GLN A 39 16.63 0.27 25.73
N PHE A 40 17.42 0.62 24.72
CA PHE A 40 17.84 2.01 24.49
C PHE A 40 16.95 2.78 23.50
N VAL A 41 16.18 2.08 22.64
CA VAL A 41 15.14 2.69 21.78
C VAL A 41 13.83 1.96 21.98
N HIS A 42 12.90 2.57 22.71
CA HIS A 42 11.65 1.92 23.14
C HIS A 42 10.69 1.59 21.99
N SER A 43 10.76 2.35 20.89
CA SER A 43 9.87 2.22 19.72
C SER A 43 10.40 1.28 18.63
N TYR A 44 11.60 0.73 18.80
CA TYR A 44 12.23 -0.20 17.86
C TYR A 44 12.00 -1.66 18.28
N PRO A 45 12.13 -2.60 17.33
CA PRO A 45 12.02 -4.02 17.62
C PRO A 45 13.27 -4.52 18.36
N MET A 46 13.15 -5.67 19.03
CA MET A 46 14.24 -6.26 19.82
C MET A 46 15.48 -6.57 19.00
N TYR A 47 15.29 -6.92 17.73
CA TYR A 47 16.34 -7.14 16.76
C TYR A 47 16.15 -6.20 15.58
N PHE A 48 17.24 -5.75 14.97
CA PHE A 48 17.24 -4.89 13.80
C PHE A 48 18.56 -5.04 13.05
N VAL A 49 18.64 -4.47 11.85
CA VAL A 49 19.82 -4.61 10.98
C VAL A 49 20.59 -3.30 10.88
N VAL A 50 21.91 -3.38 11.06
CA VAL A 50 22.85 -2.24 11.01
C VAL A 50 24.07 -2.55 10.14
N PRO A 51 24.82 -1.54 9.66
CA PRO A 51 26.08 -1.76 8.98
C PRO A 51 27.03 -2.60 9.86
N ALA A 52 27.73 -3.55 9.25
CA ALA A 52 28.63 -4.46 9.96
C ALA A 52 29.76 -3.72 10.71
N ASP A 53 30.17 -2.55 10.20
CA ASP A 53 31.24 -1.72 10.76
C ASP A 53 30.84 -1.00 12.06
N ILE A 54 29.53 -0.85 12.33
CA ILE A 54 29.05 -0.18 13.55
C ILE A 54 29.00 -1.21 14.68
N VAL A 55 29.79 -0.98 15.74
CA VAL A 55 29.83 -1.85 16.93
C VAL A 55 28.71 -1.52 17.92
N GLN A 56 28.36 -2.48 18.79
CA GLN A 56 27.25 -2.34 19.74
C GLN A 56 27.36 -1.10 20.64
N TYR A 57 28.57 -0.77 21.09
CA TYR A 57 28.82 0.38 21.97
C TYR A 57 28.46 1.71 21.30
N ASP A 58 28.71 1.84 20.00
CA ASP A 58 28.41 3.07 19.26
C ASP A 58 26.91 3.27 19.06
N LEU A 59 26.12 2.20 19.02
CA LEU A 59 24.66 2.31 18.85
C LEU A 59 23.99 3.07 19.99
N GLY A 60 24.43 2.84 21.24
CA GLY A 60 23.92 3.56 22.40
C GLY A 60 24.24 5.06 22.31
N ARG A 61 25.47 5.39 21.94
CA ARG A 61 25.90 6.79 21.75
C ARG A 61 25.19 7.45 20.57
N MET A 62 25.02 6.74 19.46
CA MET A 62 24.26 7.22 18.32
C MET A 62 22.84 7.56 18.75
N ALA A 63 22.16 6.67 19.48
CA ALA A 63 20.80 6.87 19.95
C ALA A 63 20.62 8.13 20.81
N GLU A 64 21.64 8.63 21.50
CA GLU A 64 21.57 9.90 22.25
C GLU A 64 21.49 11.14 21.35
N HIS A 65 21.97 11.05 20.11
CA HIS A 65 22.04 12.16 19.16
C HIS A 65 20.81 12.27 18.25
N TRP A 66 19.90 11.29 18.28
CA TRP A 66 18.68 11.29 17.46
C TRP A 66 17.44 11.57 18.31
N GLN A 67 16.51 12.32 17.73
CA GLN A 67 15.21 12.56 18.36
C GLN A 67 14.48 11.24 18.60
N LEU A 68 13.89 11.08 19.79
CA LEU A 68 13.29 9.84 20.28
C LEU A 68 14.24 8.63 20.26
N SER A 69 15.55 8.88 20.17
CA SER A 69 16.60 7.87 20.04
C SER A 69 16.52 6.99 18.80
N ARG A 70 15.78 7.41 17.76
CA ARG A 70 15.58 6.66 16.52
C ARG A 70 16.64 7.04 15.48
N PHE A 71 17.68 6.21 15.38
CA PHE A 71 18.75 6.36 14.37
C PHE A 71 18.45 5.51 13.12
N PRO A 72 18.94 5.90 11.92
CA PRO A 72 18.62 5.18 10.68
C PRO A 72 18.92 3.68 10.73
N LEU A 73 17.93 2.87 10.36
CA LEU A 73 18.03 1.41 10.25
C LEU A 73 18.07 0.95 8.79
N TRP A 74 18.51 -0.28 8.57
CA TRP A 74 18.42 -0.93 7.27
C TRP A 74 16.95 -1.24 6.91
N MET A 75 16.54 -0.84 5.71
CA MET A 75 15.16 -1.00 5.24
C MET A 75 15.07 -1.91 4.00
N LEU A 76 15.99 -1.79 3.05
CA LEU A 76 15.99 -2.52 1.78
C LEU A 76 17.42 -2.69 1.25
N ARG A 77 17.64 -3.73 0.44
CA ARG A 77 18.85 -3.83 -0.37
C ARG A 77 18.90 -2.72 -1.41
N VAL A 78 20.10 -2.15 -1.58
CA VAL A 78 20.59 -1.79 -2.92
C VAL A 78 21.99 -2.36 -3.07
N ALA A 79 22.14 -3.35 -3.95
CA ALA A 79 23.35 -4.17 -4.12
C ALA A 79 24.60 -3.33 -4.47
N GLU A 80 24.39 -2.18 -5.10
CA GLU A 80 25.47 -1.30 -5.57
C GLU A 80 25.72 -0.09 -4.66
N CYS A 81 24.68 0.43 -4.00
CA CYS A 81 24.79 1.65 -3.20
C CYS A 81 25.50 1.44 -1.87
N VAL A 82 25.35 0.27 -1.22
CA VAL A 82 26.04 -0.02 0.05
C VAL A 82 27.52 -0.31 -0.18
N ARG A 83 27.88 -0.91 -1.32
CA ARG A 83 29.28 -1.00 -1.76
C ARG A 83 29.94 0.37 -1.79
N ARG A 84 29.15 1.44 -1.99
CA ARG A 84 29.61 2.82 -1.96
C ARG A 84 29.50 3.50 -0.59
N ALA A 85 28.51 3.19 0.24
CA ALA A 85 28.38 3.86 1.56
C ALA A 85 29.47 3.48 2.57
N THR A 86 30.04 2.27 2.50
CA THR A 86 31.10 1.82 3.44
C THR A 86 32.49 1.71 2.80
N LYS A 87 32.62 1.76 1.47
CA LYS A 87 33.92 1.72 0.76
C LYS A 87 34.10 2.73 -0.39
N SER A 88 33.12 3.56 -0.73
CA SER A 88 33.31 4.66 -1.69
C SER A 88 33.47 5.98 -0.95
N ALA A 89 34.29 6.86 -1.50
CA ALA A 89 34.55 8.21 -1.02
C ALA A 89 33.33 9.16 -1.06
N GLU A 90 32.09 8.65 -1.21
CA GLU A 90 30.89 9.45 -1.38
C GLU A 90 29.82 9.08 -0.34
N PRO A 91 29.38 10.04 0.51
CA PRO A 91 28.40 9.78 1.56
C PRO A 91 27.02 9.40 0.98
N PRO A 92 26.12 8.78 1.77
CA PRO A 92 24.73 8.59 1.34
C PRO A 92 24.01 9.92 1.07
N HIS A 93 23.08 9.93 0.12
CA HIS A 93 22.17 11.07 -0.08
C HIS A 93 21.21 11.16 1.10
N LYS A 94 21.07 12.36 1.66
CA LYS A 94 20.19 12.62 2.79
C LYS A 94 18.90 13.25 2.25
N LEU A 95 17.81 12.48 2.26
CA LEU A 95 16.48 12.96 1.89
C LEU A 95 15.73 13.40 3.15
N SER A 96 15.75 14.71 3.41
CA SER A 96 14.98 15.32 4.49
C SER A 96 13.53 15.48 4.06
N LEU A 97 12.61 14.87 4.81
CA LEU A 97 11.18 15.10 4.61
C LEU A 97 10.75 16.40 5.29
N SER A 98 9.76 17.08 4.71
CA SER A 98 9.23 18.35 5.18
C SER A 98 8.52 18.21 6.53
N ASP A 99 9.02 18.93 7.53
CA ASP A 99 8.43 18.99 8.88
C ASP A 99 7.03 19.65 8.90
N GLU A 100 6.65 20.36 7.84
CA GLU A 100 5.30 20.89 7.69
C GLU A 100 4.23 19.80 7.54
N ILE A 101 4.61 18.58 7.15
CA ILE A 101 3.70 17.46 6.96
C ILE A 101 3.56 16.73 8.29
N THR A 102 2.72 17.27 9.15
CA THR A 102 2.44 16.68 10.44
C THR A 102 1.25 15.73 10.36
N PRO A 103 1.16 14.74 11.28
CA PRO A 103 -0.04 13.89 11.40
C PRO A 103 -1.34 14.69 11.53
N ALA A 104 -1.30 15.84 12.22
CA ALA A 104 -2.44 16.75 12.33
C ALA A 104 -2.86 17.35 10.97
N LYS A 105 -1.90 17.74 10.13
CA LYS A 105 -2.17 18.25 8.77
C LYS A 105 -2.75 17.15 7.88
N ILE A 106 -2.21 15.93 7.97
CA ILE A 106 -2.73 14.75 7.25
C ILE A 106 -4.18 14.47 7.68
N ALA A 107 -4.44 14.41 8.98
CA ALA A 107 -5.78 14.17 9.53
C ALA A 107 -6.79 15.26 9.13
N LEU A 108 -6.39 16.53 9.17
CA LEU A 108 -7.23 17.65 8.74
C LEU A 108 -7.54 17.60 7.24
N SER A 109 -6.55 17.28 6.41
CA SER A 109 -6.72 17.13 4.97
C SER A 109 -7.65 15.97 4.63
N TYR A 110 -7.46 14.83 5.30
CA TYR A 110 -8.33 13.67 5.17
C TYR A 110 -9.76 13.97 5.64
N ASP A 111 -9.94 14.64 6.77
CA ASP A 111 -11.28 14.99 7.27
C ASP A 111 -12.03 15.93 6.32
N ARG A 112 -11.34 16.90 5.70
CA ARG A 112 -11.92 17.73 4.63
C ARG A 112 -12.37 16.88 3.43
N LEU A 113 -11.54 15.95 2.98
CA LEU A 113 -11.88 15.03 1.89
C LEU A 113 -13.08 14.14 2.26
N ARG A 114 -13.06 13.55 3.46
CA ARG A 114 -14.13 12.69 3.98
C ARG A 114 -15.46 13.42 4.01
N ARG A 115 -15.50 14.67 4.53
CA ARG A 115 -16.71 15.51 4.51
C ARG A 115 -17.18 15.87 3.10
N LEU A 116 -16.23 16.06 2.18
CA LEU A 116 -16.54 16.30 0.77
C LEU A 116 -17.17 15.07 0.11
N CYS A 117 -16.74 13.87 0.52
CA CYS A 117 -17.25 12.58 0.01
C CYS A 117 -18.46 12.03 0.80
N SER A 118 -18.84 12.61 1.94
CA SER A 118 -20.11 12.29 2.61
C SER A 118 -21.25 13.06 1.94
N VAL A 119 -21.87 12.44 0.93
CA VAL A 119 -22.98 13.01 0.16
C VAL A 119 -24.24 12.21 0.46
N ASP A 120 -25.21 12.88 1.10
CA ASP A 120 -26.43 12.21 1.57
C ASP A 120 -27.64 12.46 0.65
N SER A 121 -27.49 13.31 -0.39
CA SER A 121 -28.54 13.57 -1.38
C SER A 121 -28.01 13.90 -2.77
N TYR A 122 -28.82 13.63 -3.79
CA TYR A 122 -28.48 13.97 -5.17
C TYR A 122 -28.34 15.48 -5.43
N GLU A 123 -29.11 16.32 -4.75
CA GLU A 123 -28.99 17.77 -4.88
C GLU A 123 -27.63 18.26 -4.37
N GLN A 124 -27.13 17.67 -3.27
CA GLN A 124 -25.77 17.91 -2.79
C GLN A 124 -24.71 17.36 -3.76
N PHE A 125 -24.94 16.19 -4.34
CA PHE A 125 -24.06 15.60 -5.36
C PHE A 125 -23.91 16.53 -6.57
N ALA A 126 -25.03 16.91 -7.20
CA ALA A 126 -25.05 17.76 -8.39
C ALA A 126 -24.45 19.16 -8.14
N SER A 127 -24.63 19.70 -6.94
CA SER A 127 -24.00 20.96 -6.52
C SER A 127 -22.47 20.83 -6.40
N ARG A 128 -21.98 19.72 -5.82
CA ARG A 128 -20.53 19.47 -5.63
C ARG A 128 -19.81 19.14 -6.93
N ASP A 129 -20.48 18.44 -7.86
CA ASP A 129 -19.90 18.01 -9.14
C ASP A 129 -19.42 19.19 -10.00
N LYS A 130 -20.16 20.32 -10.00
CA LYS A 130 -19.84 21.51 -10.80
C LYS A 130 -18.43 22.07 -10.57
N ASP A 131 -17.95 22.03 -9.33
CA ASP A 131 -16.61 22.52 -8.95
C ASP A 131 -15.74 21.41 -8.36
N TRP A 132 -16.00 20.14 -8.72
CA TRP A 132 -15.42 18.97 -8.06
C TRP A 132 -13.89 19.03 -7.94
N LEU A 133 -13.20 19.27 -9.05
CA LEU A 133 -11.74 19.32 -9.10
C LEU A 133 -11.16 20.44 -8.22
N ALA A 134 -11.81 21.61 -8.22
CA ALA A 134 -11.42 22.72 -7.36
C ALA A 134 -11.61 22.34 -5.90
N ARG A 135 -12.76 21.76 -5.53
CA ARG A 135 -13.07 21.34 -4.15
C ARG A 135 -12.09 20.28 -3.64
N ILE A 136 -11.75 19.27 -4.45
CA ILE A 136 -10.73 18.28 -4.10
C ILE A 136 -9.39 18.97 -3.87
N SER A 137 -8.97 19.86 -4.77
CA SER A 137 -7.69 20.56 -4.65
C SER A 137 -7.60 21.34 -3.33
N HIS A 138 -8.68 21.98 -2.89
CA HIS A 138 -8.73 22.70 -1.61
C HIS A 138 -8.65 21.80 -0.37
N THR A 139 -8.89 20.48 -0.48
CA THR A 139 -8.70 19.55 0.65
C THR A 139 -7.23 19.43 1.05
N GLY A 140 -6.29 19.63 0.11
CA GLY A 140 -4.87 19.38 0.31
C GLY A 140 -4.46 17.91 0.15
N TRP A 141 -5.41 16.99 -0.08
CA TRP A 141 -5.13 15.55 0.01
C TRP A 141 -4.23 15.08 -1.13
N LEU A 142 -4.56 15.46 -2.37
CA LEU A 142 -3.76 15.09 -3.54
C LEU A 142 -2.37 15.74 -3.52
N GLN A 143 -2.22 16.90 -2.88
CA GLN A 143 -0.93 17.56 -2.68
C GLN A 143 -0.05 16.73 -1.72
N LEU A 144 -0.62 16.19 -0.64
CA LEU A 144 0.09 15.29 0.27
C LEU A 144 0.50 13.99 -0.43
N VAL A 145 -0.40 13.38 -1.19
CA VAL A 145 -0.10 12.17 -1.98
C VAL A 145 0.99 12.45 -3.02
N SER A 146 0.86 13.54 -3.78
CA SER A 146 1.85 13.97 -4.78
C SER A 146 3.22 14.23 -4.16
N TYR A 147 3.26 14.80 -2.94
CA TYR A 147 4.50 15.01 -2.20
C TYR A 147 5.18 13.66 -1.88
N CYS A 148 4.46 12.71 -1.29
CA CYS A 148 5.00 11.40 -0.93
C CYS A 148 5.50 10.63 -2.16
N LEU A 149 4.75 10.66 -3.27
CA LEU A 149 5.15 10.05 -4.54
C LEU A 149 6.39 10.72 -5.14
N SER A 150 6.49 12.04 -5.05
CA SER A 150 7.66 12.79 -5.54
C SER A 150 8.91 12.47 -4.72
N ALA A 151 8.80 12.44 -3.39
CA ALA A 151 9.90 12.08 -2.49
C ALA A 151 10.37 10.63 -2.73
N ALA A 152 9.43 9.69 -2.88
CA ALA A 152 9.77 8.30 -3.22
C ALA A 152 10.43 8.21 -4.61
N GLY A 153 9.92 8.95 -5.59
CA GLY A 153 10.51 9.05 -6.93
C GLY A 153 11.94 9.61 -6.92
N GLU A 154 12.22 10.62 -6.09
CA GLU A 154 13.58 11.14 -5.89
C GLU A 154 14.49 10.07 -5.30
N ALA A 155 14.06 9.40 -4.22
CA ALA A 155 14.84 8.32 -3.61
C ALA A 155 15.17 7.22 -4.63
N VAL A 156 14.18 6.78 -5.42
CA VAL A 156 14.36 5.78 -6.49
C VAL A 156 15.38 6.25 -7.54
N ASP A 157 15.38 7.52 -7.95
CA ASP A 157 16.38 8.05 -8.89
C ASP A 157 17.80 8.00 -8.33
N TRP A 158 17.99 8.32 -7.04
CA TRP A 158 19.30 8.24 -6.39
C TRP A 158 19.79 6.80 -6.31
N LEU A 159 18.89 5.85 -6.02
CA LEU A 159 19.22 4.44 -5.97
C LEU A 159 19.55 3.88 -7.36
N THR A 160 18.79 4.25 -8.38
CA THR A 160 18.87 3.62 -9.72
C THR A 160 19.80 4.36 -10.68
N ASN A 161 19.61 5.66 -10.87
CA ASN A 161 20.35 6.42 -11.87
C ASN A 161 21.74 6.83 -11.36
N ARG A 162 21.90 6.98 -10.03
CA ARG A 162 23.14 7.47 -9.42
C ARG A 162 23.91 6.38 -8.66
N GLY A 163 23.27 5.24 -8.37
CA GLY A 163 23.86 4.17 -7.59
C GLY A 163 24.36 4.64 -6.22
N ARG A 164 23.59 5.52 -5.54
CA ARG A 164 23.91 6.03 -4.19
C ARG A 164 22.87 5.61 -3.16
N SER A 165 23.33 5.34 -1.94
CA SER A 165 22.44 5.00 -0.82
C SER A 165 21.67 6.23 -0.40
N VAL A 166 20.42 6.07 -0.01
CA VAL A 166 19.56 7.16 0.46
C VAL A 166 19.23 6.93 1.93
N ILE A 167 19.39 7.97 2.75
CA ILE A 167 18.86 8.02 4.11
C ILE A 167 17.63 8.91 4.07
N ILE A 168 16.47 8.31 4.31
CA ILE A 168 15.21 9.03 4.49
C ILE A 168 15.10 9.36 5.97
N TYR A 169 14.88 10.63 6.30
CA TYR A 169 14.64 11.02 7.69
C TYR A 169 13.55 12.09 7.79
N GLU A 170 12.83 12.00 8.89
CA GLU A 170 11.72 12.84 9.33
C GLU A 170 11.97 13.13 10.80
N THR A 171 11.52 14.27 11.32
CA THR A 171 11.69 14.68 12.72
C THR A 171 11.45 13.56 13.75
N ASN A 172 10.37 12.77 13.61
CA ASN A 172 10.07 11.65 14.53
C ASN A 172 10.37 10.25 13.93
N GLY A 173 10.56 10.13 12.62
CA GLY A 173 10.92 8.87 11.96
C GLY A 173 9.90 7.74 12.10
N VAL A 174 8.60 8.06 12.16
CA VAL A 174 7.51 7.09 12.36
C VAL A 174 6.31 7.29 11.44
N ASP A 175 6.14 8.45 10.81
CA ASP A 175 4.93 8.80 10.06
C ASP A 175 5.23 8.86 8.56
N VAL A 176 5.58 10.03 8.02
CA VAL A 176 5.79 10.24 6.57
C VAL A 176 6.99 9.44 6.06
N SER A 177 7.99 9.25 6.91
CA SER A 177 9.16 8.40 6.60
C SER A 177 8.77 6.94 6.31
N ALA A 178 7.82 6.38 7.04
CA ALA A 178 7.30 5.03 6.81
C ALA A 178 6.56 4.94 5.47
N VAL A 179 5.77 5.97 5.12
CA VAL A 179 5.07 6.05 3.82
C VAL A 179 6.07 6.09 2.67
N VAL A 180 7.05 7.01 2.72
CA VAL A 180 8.03 7.16 1.63
C VAL A 180 8.91 5.91 1.52
N SER A 181 9.35 5.32 2.65
CA SER A 181 10.09 4.05 2.66
C SER A 181 9.30 2.91 2.02
N SER A 182 8.02 2.79 2.35
CA SER A 182 7.12 1.77 1.79
C SER A 182 6.96 1.94 0.28
N LEU A 183 6.75 3.18 -0.17
CA LEU A 183 6.64 3.50 -1.59
C LEU A 183 7.94 3.18 -2.34
N VAL A 184 9.10 3.51 -1.79
CA VAL A 184 10.40 3.16 -2.41
C VAL A 184 10.56 1.65 -2.56
N GLN A 185 10.16 0.86 -1.56
CA GLN A 185 10.21 -0.61 -1.63
C GLN A 185 9.26 -1.20 -2.67
N ILE A 186 8.08 -0.59 -2.84
CA ILE A 186 7.10 -1.00 -3.87
C ILE A 186 7.60 -0.62 -5.26
N LEU A 187 8.18 0.57 -5.41
CA LEU A 187 8.65 1.10 -6.69
C LEU A 187 9.97 0.47 -7.15
N PHE A 188 10.80 -0.01 -6.22
CA PHE A 188 12.09 -0.66 -6.50
C PHE A 188 12.12 -2.10 -5.91
N PRO A 189 11.39 -3.05 -6.51
CA PRO A 189 11.39 -4.44 -6.05
C PRO A 189 12.77 -5.06 -6.24
N THR A 190 13.31 -5.65 -5.17
CA THR A 190 14.73 -6.04 -5.10
C THR A 190 15.00 -7.51 -5.49
N VAL A 191 13.98 -8.23 -5.97
CA VAL A 191 14.07 -9.66 -6.30
C VAL A 191 13.97 -9.83 -7.81
N PRO A 192 14.97 -10.43 -8.49
CA PRO A 192 14.90 -10.67 -9.92
C PRO A 192 13.77 -11.63 -10.29
N HIS A 193 13.09 -11.30 -11.40
CA HIS A 193 11.92 -11.97 -11.96
C HIS A 193 12.24 -13.43 -12.31
N GLY A 194 11.75 -14.37 -11.49
CA GLY A 194 11.96 -15.81 -11.69
C GLY A 194 11.82 -16.65 -10.42
N SER A 195 12.00 -16.05 -9.24
CA SER A 195 11.61 -16.65 -7.97
C SER A 195 10.19 -16.23 -7.63
N SER A 196 9.31 -17.19 -7.35
CA SER A 196 7.92 -17.07 -6.89
C SER A 196 7.72 -16.28 -5.57
N SER A 197 8.67 -15.44 -5.19
CA SER A 197 8.75 -14.68 -3.94
C SER A 197 8.49 -13.17 -4.11
N LEU A 198 8.21 -12.70 -5.34
CA LEU A 198 7.64 -11.34 -5.57
C LEU A 198 6.30 -11.16 -4.83
N PHE A 199 5.62 -12.27 -4.52
CA PHE A 199 4.32 -12.38 -3.88
C PHE A 199 4.33 -12.29 -2.33
N LEU A 200 5.49 -12.02 -1.72
CA LEU A 200 5.67 -11.90 -0.25
C LEU A 200 5.85 -10.44 0.23
N GLY A 201 5.63 -9.45 -0.64
CA GLY A 201 6.10 -8.07 -0.45
C GLY A 201 5.32 -7.22 0.57
N LEU A 202 4.00 -7.14 0.48
CA LEU A 202 3.21 -6.17 1.26
C LEU A 202 3.03 -6.60 2.72
N GLU A 203 2.74 -7.87 3.00
CA GLU A 203 2.67 -8.40 4.38
C GLU A 203 3.97 -8.17 5.12
N SER A 204 5.10 -8.61 4.53
CA SER A 204 6.43 -8.44 5.12
C SER A 204 6.77 -6.96 5.30
N LEU A 205 6.38 -6.11 4.35
CA LEU A 205 6.57 -4.66 4.44
C LEU A 205 5.74 -4.07 5.59
N ILE A 206 4.45 -4.42 5.73
CA ILE A 206 3.61 -3.92 6.84
C ILE A 206 4.15 -4.43 8.18
N ALA A 207 4.48 -5.72 8.27
CA ALA A 207 5.05 -6.31 9.47
C ALA A 207 6.38 -5.66 9.86
N LYS A 208 7.26 -5.38 8.90
CA LYS A 208 8.57 -4.77 9.13
C LYS A 208 8.46 -3.25 9.37
N ASP A 209 8.01 -2.50 8.38
CA ASP A 209 8.13 -1.04 8.34
C ASP A 209 7.12 -0.32 9.23
N TRP A 210 5.95 -0.92 9.44
CA TRP A 210 4.87 -0.29 10.19
C TRP A 210 4.73 -0.88 11.59
N ILE A 211 4.66 -2.21 11.70
CA ILE A 211 4.44 -2.87 12.99
C ILE A 211 5.75 -2.94 13.78
N ALA A 212 6.78 -3.61 13.24
CA ALA A 212 8.02 -3.85 13.98
C ALA A 212 8.82 -2.58 14.26
N LEU A 213 8.83 -1.61 13.33
CA LEU A 213 9.46 -0.31 13.55
C LEU A 213 8.59 0.66 14.37
N GLY A 214 7.43 0.23 14.86
CA GLY A 214 6.67 0.94 15.89
C GLY A 214 5.94 2.19 15.40
N HIS A 215 5.25 2.11 14.26
CA HIS A 215 4.27 3.14 13.89
C HIS A 215 3.15 3.17 14.95
N PRO A 216 2.81 4.35 15.51
CA PRO A 216 1.88 4.45 16.64
C PRO A 216 0.41 4.36 16.21
N PHE A 217 -0.02 3.19 15.70
CA PHE A 217 -1.36 2.98 15.15
C PHE A 217 -2.48 3.38 16.13
N ALA A 218 -2.41 2.95 17.40
CA ALA A 218 -3.45 3.26 18.38
C ALA A 218 -3.65 4.78 18.57
N GLN A 219 -2.54 5.51 18.72
CA GLN A 219 -2.57 6.96 18.87
C GLN A 219 -3.14 7.65 17.62
N ARG A 220 -2.78 7.16 16.43
CA ARG A 220 -3.13 7.79 15.15
C ARG A 220 -4.57 7.48 14.72
N LEU A 221 -5.02 6.24 14.89
CA LEU A 221 -6.33 5.77 14.42
C LEU A 221 -7.43 5.97 15.45
N LEU A 222 -7.16 5.65 16.72
CA LEU A 222 -8.20 5.59 17.74
C LEU A 222 -8.21 6.83 18.62
N GLY A 223 -7.11 7.61 18.66
CA GLY A 223 -6.96 8.70 19.64
C GLY A 223 -6.99 8.18 21.09
N VAL A 224 -6.92 6.86 21.27
CA VAL A 224 -6.95 6.15 22.55
C VAL A 224 -5.54 5.63 22.84
N PRO A 225 -5.06 5.74 24.09
CA PRO A 225 -3.97 4.89 24.55
C PRO A 225 -4.51 3.47 24.75
N ASN A 226 -4.29 2.64 23.73
CA ASN A 226 -4.44 1.17 23.71
C ASN A 226 -5.87 0.60 23.58
N GLY A 227 -6.02 -0.36 22.66
CA GLY A 227 -7.27 -1.12 22.43
C GLY A 227 -7.02 -2.63 22.30
N ASP A 228 -8.09 -3.40 22.47
CA ASP A 228 -8.11 -4.86 22.63
C ASP A 228 -8.45 -5.62 21.33
N ASN A 229 -7.80 -6.79 21.08
CA ASN A 229 -8.26 -8.01 20.36
C ASN A 229 -7.06 -8.87 19.83
N GLU A 230 -7.27 -10.08 19.26
CA GLU A 230 -6.25 -11.11 18.88
C GLU A 230 -6.37 -11.66 17.41
N ALA A 231 -5.27 -12.10 16.74
CA ALA A 231 -5.23 -13.10 15.63
C ALA A 231 -3.81 -13.32 14.98
N ASP A 232 -3.44 -14.55 14.60
CA ASP A 232 -2.10 -15.02 14.14
C ASP A 232 -1.73 -14.75 12.65
N LEU A 233 -0.44 -14.78 12.26
CA LEU A 233 0.06 -14.40 10.91
C LEU A 233 0.52 -15.60 10.04
N SER A 234 -0.01 -15.73 8.82
CA SER A 234 0.64 -16.41 7.67
C SER A 234 -0.22 -16.39 6.39
N GLY A 235 0.30 -15.86 5.27
CA GLY A 235 -0.26 -16.12 3.93
C GLY A 235 0.35 -15.31 2.77
N GLN A 236 0.75 -15.98 1.68
CA GLN A 236 1.35 -15.37 0.46
C GLN A 236 0.29 -15.01 -0.59
N PHE A 237 0.22 -13.76 -1.09
CA PHE A 237 -0.66 -13.40 -2.23
C PHE A 237 -0.20 -12.18 -3.06
N ALA A 238 -0.67 -12.13 -4.32
CA ALA A 238 -0.49 -11.04 -5.28
C ALA A 238 -1.59 -9.99 -5.09
N TYR A 239 -1.26 -8.77 -4.69
CA TYR A 239 -2.28 -7.81 -4.24
C TYR A 239 -2.85 -6.92 -5.36
N SER A 240 -4.17 -6.82 -5.44
CA SER A 240 -4.93 -5.83 -6.19
C SER A 240 -5.24 -4.59 -5.34
N GLN A 241 -5.84 -3.56 -5.93
CA GLN A 241 -6.31 -2.38 -5.20
C GLN A 241 -7.37 -2.70 -4.12
N HIS A 242 -8.13 -3.80 -4.28
CA HIS A 242 -9.12 -4.26 -3.30
C HIS A 242 -8.47 -4.64 -1.98
N VAL A 243 -7.26 -5.18 -2.00
CA VAL A 243 -6.50 -5.53 -0.78
C VAL A 243 -6.20 -4.28 0.04
N LEU A 244 -5.81 -3.18 -0.61
CA LEU A 244 -5.52 -1.93 0.07
C LEU A 244 -6.79 -1.31 0.68
N ILE A 245 -7.95 -1.48 0.04
CA ILE A 245 -9.25 -1.09 0.60
C ILE A 245 -9.62 -2.00 1.79
N ALA A 246 -9.41 -3.31 1.69
CA ALA A 246 -9.62 -4.24 2.80
C ALA A 246 -8.76 -3.88 4.02
N LEU A 247 -7.47 -3.58 3.81
CA LEU A 247 -6.56 -3.11 4.85
C LEU A 247 -7.03 -1.78 5.46
N TRP A 248 -7.49 -0.86 4.62
CA TRP A 248 -8.07 0.40 5.06
C TRP A 248 -9.29 0.17 5.97
N ASP A 249 -10.21 -0.70 5.59
CA ASP A 249 -11.40 -1.02 6.38
C ASP A 249 -11.05 -1.71 7.70
N LEU A 250 -10.05 -2.60 7.71
CA LEU A 250 -9.52 -3.19 8.93
C LEU A 250 -8.91 -2.15 9.87
N SER A 251 -8.22 -1.15 9.32
CA SER A 251 -7.65 -0.06 10.11
C SER A 251 -8.73 0.82 10.76
N LEU A 252 -9.86 1.03 10.07
CA LEU A 252 -10.98 1.82 10.59
C LEU A 252 -11.82 1.07 11.62
N THR A 253 -12.02 -0.23 11.41
CA THR A 253 -12.81 -1.09 12.31
C THR A 253 -12.04 -1.49 13.57
N GLY A 254 -10.71 -1.41 13.55
CA GLY A 254 -9.86 -1.80 14.67
C GLY A 254 -9.87 -3.31 14.94
N MET A 255 -10.29 -4.13 13.97
CA MET A 255 -10.36 -5.59 14.13
C MET A 255 -8.98 -6.26 14.21
N VAL A 256 -7.92 -5.59 13.75
CA VAL A 256 -6.56 -6.12 13.75
C VAL A 256 -5.80 -5.67 15.01
N PRO A 257 -5.29 -6.59 15.84
CA PRO A 257 -4.61 -6.29 17.11
C PRO A 257 -3.43 -5.34 16.96
N ALA A 258 -2.60 -5.56 15.94
CA ALA A 258 -1.42 -4.73 15.72
C ALA A 258 -1.77 -3.25 15.48
N PHE A 259 -2.96 -2.96 14.95
CA PHE A 259 -3.42 -1.58 14.71
C PHE A 259 -3.98 -0.92 15.99
N ALA A 260 -4.16 -1.68 17.08
CA ALA A 260 -4.65 -1.17 18.36
C ALA A 260 -3.52 -0.89 19.38
N SER A 261 -2.25 -1.04 18.99
CA SER A 261 -1.08 -0.75 19.84
C SER A 261 -0.24 0.41 19.29
N SER A 262 0.49 1.10 20.18
CA SER A 262 1.36 2.23 19.81
C SER A 262 2.82 1.84 19.60
N SER A 263 3.23 0.65 20.06
CA SER A 263 4.58 0.12 19.91
C SER A 263 4.62 -1.41 20.00
N VAL A 264 5.73 -2.01 19.56
CA VAL A 264 6.00 -3.44 19.73
C VAL A 264 6.08 -3.82 21.21
N ALA A 265 6.64 -2.93 22.05
CA ALA A 265 6.70 -3.14 23.49
C ALA A 265 5.29 -3.21 24.11
N ASP A 266 4.36 -2.36 23.66
CA ASP A 266 2.96 -2.42 24.09
C ASP A 266 2.28 -3.71 23.64
N GLN A 267 2.51 -4.15 22.40
CA GLN A 267 1.98 -5.43 21.88
C GLN A 267 2.44 -6.63 22.73
N LEU A 268 3.74 -6.68 23.04
CA LEU A 268 4.33 -7.73 23.87
C LEU A 268 3.83 -7.66 25.32
N GLY A 269 3.72 -6.46 25.89
CA GLY A 269 3.19 -6.24 27.24
C GLY A 269 1.73 -6.64 27.38
N MET A 270 0.93 -6.47 26.31
CA MET A 270 -0.47 -6.88 26.24
C MET A 270 -0.63 -8.37 25.89
N GLN A 271 0.47 -9.10 25.65
CA GLN A 271 0.49 -10.48 25.12
C GLN A 271 -0.35 -10.68 23.85
N ARG A 272 -0.47 -9.63 23.03
CA ARG A 272 -1.27 -9.63 21.80
C ARG A 272 -0.35 -9.53 20.60
N CYS A 273 -0.33 -10.59 19.82
CA CYS A 273 0.48 -10.69 18.61
C CYS A 273 -0.46 -10.98 17.44
N GLY A 274 -0.33 -10.23 16.35
CA GLY A 274 -1.20 -10.43 15.20
C GLY A 274 -1.24 -9.32 14.18
N GLY A 275 -1.08 -9.64 12.90
CA GLY A 275 -1.16 -8.68 11.81
C GLY A 275 -2.41 -8.87 10.94
N PRO A 276 -2.58 -8.04 9.92
CA PRO A 276 -3.81 -8.03 9.12
C PRO A 276 -3.97 -9.23 8.19
N PHE A 277 -2.97 -10.13 8.10
CA PHE A 277 -2.96 -11.24 7.16
C PHE A 277 -3.10 -12.59 7.86
N PRO A 278 -3.71 -13.59 7.20
CA PRO A 278 -4.40 -13.55 5.90
C PRO A 278 -5.75 -12.79 5.98
N LEU A 279 -6.04 -11.96 4.97
CA LEU A 279 -7.21 -11.06 4.94
C LEU A 279 -8.53 -11.83 4.79
N GLU A 280 -8.47 -13.04 4.23
CA GLU A 280 -9.60 -13.93 4.00
C GLU A 280 -10.34 -14.31 5.29
N ARG A 281 -9.71 -14.10 6.45
CA ARG A 281 -10.33 -14.32 7.77
C ARG A 281 -11.35 -13.25 8.14
N PHE A 282 -11.29 -12.07 7.52
CA PHE A 282 -12.11 -10.91 7.88
C PHE A 282 -13.18 -10.58 6.84
N PHE A 283 -13.11 -11.19 5.66
CA PHE A 283 -13.91 -10.82 4.50
C PHE A 283 -14.56 -12.04 3.85
N ASN A 284 -15.73 -11.83 3.24
CA ASN A 284 -16.45 -12.87 2.53
C ASN A 284 -15.69 -13.34 1.28
N GLU A 285 -15.88 -14.62 0.91
CA GLU A 285 -15.22 -15.27 -0.22
C GLU A 285 -15.39 -14.51 -1.56
N SER A 286 -16.56 -13.95 -1.82
CA SER A 286 -16.81 -13.16 -3.05
C SER A 286 -15.94 -11.91 -3.15
N TYR A 287 -15.55 -11.31 -2.01
CA TYR A 287 -14.65 -10.15 -2.00
C TYR A 287 -13.18 -10.58 -2.11
N THR A 288 -12.81 -11.68 -1.47
CA THR A 288 -11.43 -12.17 -1.50
C THR A 288 -11.02 -12.66 -2.89
N GLN A 289 -11.99 -13.10 -3.72
CA GLN A 289 -11.77 -13.40 -5.15
C GLN A 289 -11.24 -12.21 -5.96
N LEU A 290 -11.40 -10.97 -5.49
CA LEU A 290 -10.88 -9.77 -6.15
C LEU A 290 -9.50 -9.34 -5.64
N PHE A 291 -8.95 -9.99 -4.62
CA PHE A 291 -7.61 -9.70 -4.11
C PHE A 291 -6.49 -10.01 -5.10
N PRO A 292 -6.56 -11.06 -5.95
CA PRO A 292 -5.55 -11.32 -6.96
C PRO A 292 -5.48 -10.19 -8.00
N ASN A 293 -4.27 -9.75 -8.33
CA ASN A 293 -4.04 -8.82 -9.43
C ASN A 293 -3.99 -9.55 -10.77
N ILE A 294 -5.14 -9.64 -11.45
CA ILE A 294 -5.29 -10.38 -12.72
C ILE A 294 -4.38 -9.81 -13.80
N THR A 295 -4.28 -8.48 -13.92
CA THR A 295 -3.42 -7.82 -14.91
C THR A 295 -1.94 -8.19 -14.74
N ASN A 296 -1.42 -8.18 -13.51
CA ASN A 296 -0.03 -8.58 -13.26
C ASN A 296 0.20 -10.07 -13.53
N MET A 297 -0.73 -10.93 -13.08
CA MET A 297 -0.68 -12.35 -13.41
C MET A 297 -0.68 -12.60 -14.92
N ALA A 298 -1.49 -11.85 -15.67
CA ALA A 298 -1.50 -11.87 -17.13
C ALA A 298 -0.14 -11.50 -17.72
N ALA A 299 0.46 -10.41 -17.23
CA ALA A 299 1.75 -9.92 -17.70
C ALA A 299 2.85 -10.97 -17.53
N VAL A 300 2.90 -11.66 -16.38
CA VAL A 300 3.86 -12.76 -16.13
C VAL A 300 3.68 -13.88 -17.16
N VAL A 301 2.44 -14.23 -17.48
CA VAL A 301 2.11 -15.34 -18.38
C VAL A 301 2.48 -15.00 -19.81
N VAL A 302 2.14 -13.80 -20.26
CA VAL A 302 2.49 -13.32 -21.61
C VAL A 302 4.01 -13.17 -21.74
N GLN A 303 4.69 -12.63 -20.73
CA GLN A 303 6.15 -12.52 -20.72
C GLN A 303 6.83 -13.89 -20.80
N ASN A 304 6.33 -14.90 -20.08
CA ASN A 304 6.85 -16.27 -20.17
C ASN A 304 6.61 -16.92 -21.54
N ALA A 305 5.49 -16.60 -22.20
CA ALA A 305 5.12 -17.19 -23.48
C ALA A 305 5.80 -16.51 -24.68
N THR A 306 6.06 -15.20 -24.59
CA THR A 306 6.56 -14.38 -25.71
C THR A 306 8.01 -13.93 -25.55
N GLU A 307 8.61 -14.15 -24.38
CA GLU A 307 9.90 -13.60 -23.96
C GLU A 307 9.97 -12.05 -24.01
N ALA A 308 8.84 -11.38 -24.26
CA ALA A 308 8.75 -9.93 -24.26
C ALA A 308 8.76 -9.40 -22.82
N MET A 309 9.65 -8.47 -22.53
CA MET A 309 9.71 -7.82 -21.23
C MET A 309 8.49 -6.91 -21.04
N LEU A 310 7.50 -7.38 -20.26
CA LEU A 310 6.29 -6.63 -19.93
C LEU A 310 6.33 -6.06 -18.51
N ILE A 311 7.09 -6.68 -17.62
CA ILE A 311 7.25 -6.24 -16.24
C ILE A 311 8.60 -5.56 -16.09
N GLU A 312 8.58 -4.29 -15.70
CA GLU A 312 9.79 -3.53 -15.42
C GLU A 312 10.32 -3.81 -14.01
N ASP A 313 11.64 -3.84 -13.86
CA ASP A 313 12.30 -4.02 -12.56
C ASP A 313 12.12 -2.80 -11.64
N VAL A 314 11.80 -1.63 -12.20
CA VAL A 314 11.65 -0.40 -11.41
C VAL A 314 10.51 0.46 -11.93
N ILE A 315 9.55 0.75 -11.06
CA ILE A 315 8.40 1.59 -11.36
C ILE A 315 8.76 3.05 -11.05
N ARG A 316 8.46 3.96 -11.99
CA ARG A 316 8.63 5.41 -11.79
C ARG A 316 7.29 6.05 -11.44
N PRO A 317 7.11 6.62 -10.23
CA PRO A 317 5.84 7.23 -9.85
C PRO A 317 5.62 8.58 -10.55
N PRO A 318 4.37 9.05 -10.66
CA PRO A 318 4.10 10.40 -11.12
C PRO A 318 4.67 11.43 -10.12
N ARG A 319 5.34 12.45 -10.64
CA ARG A 319 5.92 13.57 -9.87
C ARG A 319 5.16 14.88 -9.98
N SER A 320 4.11 14.89 -10.79
CA SER A 320 3.25 16.06 -10.99
C SER A 320 1.85 15.73 -10.51
N ILE A 321 1.24 16.68 -9.81
CA ILE A 321 -0.13 16.56 -9.28
C ILE A 321 -1.15 16.34 -10.40
N ILE A 322 -0.89 16.80 -11.62
CA ILE A 322 -1.79 16.59 -12.76
C ILE A 322 -1.95 15.11 -13.14
N ASN A 323 -0.97 14.27 -12.77
CA ASN A 323 -0.97 12.83 -13.02
C ASN A 323 -1.47 12.03 -11.82
N VAL A 324 -1.87 12.70 -10.74
CA VAL A 324 -2.43 12.08 -9.53
C VAL A 324 -3.95 12.23 -9.58
N GLN A 325 -4.66 11.11 -9.49
CA GLN A 325 -6.11 11.06 -9.50
C GLN A 325 -6.66 10.72 -8.12
N LEU A 326 -7.91 11.12 -7.85
CA LEU A 326 -8.62 10.65 -6.68
C LEU A 326 -8.95 9.17 -6.83
N TRP A 327 -8.72 8.40 -5.77
CA TRP A 327 -9.09 6.99 -5.76
C TRP A 327 -10.59 6.82 -5.51
N ASN A 328 -11.37 6.93 -6.60
CA ASN A 328 -12.83 6.92 -6.55
C ASN A 328 -13.39 5.64 -5.91
N GLU A 329 -12.83 4.47 -6.24
CA GLU A 329 -13.24 3.18 -5.66
C GLU A 329 -13.05 3.13 -4.13
N CYS A 330 -12.12 3.91 -3.58
CA CYS A 330 -11.94 4.01 -2.13
C CYS A 330 -12.87 5.06 -1.51
N TYR A 331 -12.88 6.29 -2.04
CA TYR A 331 -13.51 7.43 -1.37
C TYR A 331 -14.95 7.70 -1.78
N LEU A 332 -15.35 7.33 -3.00
CA LEU A 332 -16.70 7.60 -3.54
C LEU A 332 -17.60 6.37 -3.53
N ARG A 333 -17.10 5.20 -3.13
CA ARG A 333 -17.87 3.94 -3.14
C ARG A 333 -19.19 3.99 -2.37
N TRP A 334 -19.28 4.85 -1.36
CA TRP A 334 -20.47 5.06 -0.53
C TRP A 334 -21.48 6.05 -1.12
N ILE A 335 -21.20 6.63 -2.30
CA ILE A 335 -22.04 7.63 -2.96
C ILE A 335 -22.72 6.96 -4.17
N PRO A 336 -23.97 6.46 -4.06
CA PRO A 336 -24.61 5.74 -5.16
C PRO A 336 -24.68 6.52 -6.48
N PRO A 337 -24.95 7.85 -6.50
CA PRO A 337 -24.91 8.63 -7.74
C PRO A 337 -23.54 8.72 -8.43
N ALA A 338 -22.44 8.46 -7.72
CA ALA A 338 -21.09 8.45 -8.29
C ALA A 338 -20.77 7.11 -8.99
N ASN A 339 -21.56 6.06 -8.73
CA ASN A 339 -21.31 4.71 -9.20
C ASN A 339 -21.99 4.45 -10.55
N VAL A 340 -21.22 3.97 -11.52
CA VAL A 340 -21.69 3.70 -12.88
C VAL A 340 -22.01 2.21 -13.03
N ARG A 341 -23.18 1.87 -13.61
CA ARG A 341 -23.51 0.47 -13.91
C ARG A 341 -22.55 -0.10 -14.95
N ARG A 342 -22.10 -1.34 -14.72
CA ARG A 342 -21.11 -2.02 -15.56
C ARG A 342 -19.81 -1.23 -15.78
N GLY A 343 -19.48 -0.31 -14.89
CA GLY A 343 -18.22 0.45 -14.92
C GLY A 343 -17.14 -0.20 -14.06
N GLY A 344 -15.97 0.44 -13.99
CA GLY A 344 -14.87 0.04 -13.12
C GLY A 344 -13.90 -0.98 -13.71
N SER A 345 -12.94 -1.41 -12.89
CA SER A 345 -11.83 -2.28 -13.30
C SER A 345 -12.24 -3.75 -13.54
N LEU A 346 -13.32 -4.22 -12.90
CA LEU A 346 -13.75 -5.62 -12.93
C LEU A 346 -13.96 -6.18 -14.34
N PHE A 347 -14.65 -5.44 -15.22
CA PHE A 347 -14.89 -5.92 -16.60
C PHE A 347 -13.60 -6.02 -17.41
N THR A 348 -12.62 -5.17 -17.12
CA THR A 348 -11.30 -5.25 -17.74
C THR A 348 -10.58 -6.50 -17.25
N ASP A 349 -10.62 -6.76 -15.94
CA ASP A 349 -10.03 -7.96 -15.34
C ASP A 349 -10.68 -9.24 -15.88
N LEU A 350 -12.02 -9.30 -15.99
CA LEU A 350 -12.74 -10.44 -16.58
C LEU A 350 -12.39 -10.66 -18.06
N ALA A 351 -12.24 -9.57 -18.84
CA ALA A 351 -11.84 -9.66 -20.24
C ALA A 351 -10.40 -10.16 -20.39
N ILE A 352 -9.50 -9.71 -19.51
CA ILE A 352 -8.13 -10.22 -19.43
C ILE A 352 -8.15 -11.70 -19.04
N GLU A 353 -8.97 -12.08 -18.05
CA GLU A 353 -9.12 -13.46 -17.59
C GLU A 353 -9.55 -14.41 -18.73
N ASP A 354 -10.59 -14.05 -19.47
CA ASP A 354 -11.07 -14.80 -20.64
C ASP A 354 -10.01 -14.88 -21.73
N SER A 355 -9.28 -13.79 -21.97
CA SER A 355 -8.18 -13.77 -22.95
C SER A 355 -7.03 -14.71 -22.54
N ILE A 356 -6.68 -14.77 -21.25
CA ILE A 356 -5.64 -15.68 -20.73
C ILE A 356 -6.08 -17.13 -20.86
N LYS A 357 -7.33 -17.47 -20.52
CA LYS A 357 -7.84 -18.86 -20.59
C LYS A 357 -7.71 -19.46 -21.98
N ARG A 358 -7.83 -18.62 -23.03
CA ARG A 358 -7.67 -19.01 -24.43
C ARG A 358 -6.22 -19.30 -24.85
N LEU A 359 -5.22 -18.94 -24.04
CA LEU A 359 -3.81 -19.20 -24.35
C LEU A 359 -3.44 -20.65 -24.00
N PRO A 360 -2.62 -21.35 -24.83
CA PRO A 360 -2.25 -22.74 -24.60
C PRO A 360 -1.41 -22.97 -23.33
N ALA A 361 -0.77 -21.93 -22.79
CA ALA A 361 -0.01 -21.96 -21.54
C ALA A 361 -0.87 -21.78 -20.26
N SER A 362 -2.19 -21.64 -20.40
CA SER A 362 -3.10 -21.23 -19.31
C SER A 362 -3.33 -22.27 -18.21
N ARG A 363 -3.06 -23.57 -18.47
CA ARG A 363 -3.29 -24.68 -17.52
C ARG A 363 -2.59 -24.51 -16.16
N ILE A 364 -1.57 -23.65 -16.07
CA ILE A 364 -0.82 -23.37 -14.84
C ILE A 364 -1.59 -22.39 -13.92
N ILE A 365 -2.49 -21.57 -14.48
CA ILE A 365 -3.12 -20.43 -13.81
C ILE A 365 -4.54 -20.75 -13.36
N ASP A 366 -5.21 -21.75 -13.95
CA ASP A 366 -6.58 -22.17 -13.58
C ASP A 366 -6.75 -22.48 -12.08
N GLY A 367 -5.67 -22.83 -11.36
CA GLY A 367 -5.68 -23.03 -9.90
C GLY A 367 -5.47 -21.76 -9.06
N LYS A 368 -5.13 -20.61 -9.67
CA LYS A 368 -4.83 -19.32 -9.01
C LYS A 368 -5.75 -18.18 -9.45
N LEU A 369 -6.33 -18.28 -10.65
CA LEU A 369 -7.43 -17.45 -11.11
C LEU A 369 -8.71 -18.06 -10.49
N GLY A 370 -9.05 -17.62 -9.28
CA GLY A 370 -10.38 -17.92 -8.76
C GLY A 370 -11.40 -17.36 -9.74
N GLY A 371 -12.21 -18.23 -10.34
CA GLY A 371 -13.26 -17.77 -11.25
C GLY A 371 -14.16 -16.81 -10.49
N ILE A 372 -14.21 -15.57 -10.95
CA ILE A 372 -15.04 -14.52 -10.35
C ILE A 372 -16.50 -14.84 -10.72
N ASP A 373 -17.19 -15.58 -9.85
CA ASP A 373 -18.62 -15.90 -10.00
C ASP A 373 -19.46 -14.73 -9.49
N VAL A 374 -19.65 -13.73 -10.35
CA VAL A 374 -20.30 -12.47 -10.00
C VAL A 374 -21.50 -12.20 -10.90
N ASP A 375 -22.62 -11.84 -10.28
CA ASP A 375 -23.82 -11.37 -10.96
C ASP A 375 -23.56 -10.03 -11.66
N LEU A 376 -23.29 -10.09 -12.97
CA LEU A 376 -22.93 -8.95 -13.82
C LEU A 376 -23.98 -7.82 -13.83
N GLU A 377 -25.25 -8.13 -13.55
CA GLU A 377 -26.32 -7.12 -13.48
C GLU A 377 -26.21 -6.23 -12.23
N LYS A 378 -25.57 -6.74 -11.18
CA LYS A 378 -25.34 -6.04 -9.91
C LYS A 378 -23.98 -5.33 -9.85
N VAL A 379 -23.17 -5.38 -10.90
CA VAL A 379 -21.83 -4.78 -10.89
C VAL A 379 -21.91 -3.27 -11.14
N SER A 380 -21.48 -2.49 -10.15
CA SER A 380 -21.22 -1.06 -10.29
C SER A 380 -19.72 -0.78 -10.44
N SER A 381 -19.36 0.46 -10.79
CA SER A 381 -17.96 0.91 -10.82
C SER A 381 -17.25 0.88 -9.47
N ALA A 382 -17.98 0.68 -8.38
CA ALA A 382 -17.44 0.49 -7.04
C ALA A 382 -17.73 -0.93 -6.51
N TYR A 383 -17.95 -1.91 -7.39
CA TYR A 383 -18.06 -3.31 -7.00
C TYR A 383 -16.77 -3.77 -6.31
N PRO A 384 -16.83 -4.57 -5.22
CA PRO A 384 -18.02 -5.18 -4.61
C PRO A 384 -18.66 -4.35 -3.49
N TYR A 385 -18.17 -3.13 -3.25
CA TYR A 385 -18.60 -2.29 -2.13
C TYR A 385 -19.99 -1.68 -2.34
N SER A 386 -20.38 -1.46 -3.60
CA SER A 386 -21.70 -0.97 -3.98
C SER A 386 -22.24 -1.85 -5.10
N GLU A 387 -23.46 -2.34 -4.94
CA GLU A 387 -24.20 -2.93 -6.04
C GLU A 387 -24.64 -1.84 -7.03
N ALA A 388 -24.78 -2.20 -8.29
CA ALA A 388 -25.41 -1.37 -9.31
C ALA A 388 -26.90 -1.31 -8.97
N ASP A 389 -27.33 -0.22 -8.35
CA ASP A 389 -28.72 -0.11 -7.94
C ASP A 389 -29.65 -0.11 -9.17
N VAL A 390 -30.41 -1.20 -9.32
CA VAL A 390 -31.41 -1.34 -10.38
C VAL A 390 -32.63 -0.43 -10.11
N SER A 391 -32.88 -0.13 -8.83
CA SER A 391 -34.13 0.46 -8.31
C SER A 391 -34.04 1.96 -7.96
N THR A 392 -32.96 2.45 -7.32
CA THR A 392 -32.84 3.87 -6.93
C THR A 392 -32.40 4.76 -8.09
N ARG A 393 -31.82 4.19 -9.16
CA ARG A 393 -31.79 4.94 -10.42
C ARG A 393 -33.22 5.25 -10.86
N GLY A 394 -34.25 4.47 -10.58
CA GLY A 394 -35.64 4.90 -10.81
C GLY A 394 -36.06 6.18 -10.05
N TYR A 395 -35.47 6.44 -8.89
CA TYR A 395 -35.71 7.64 -8.08
C TYR A 395 -34.94 8.87 -8.61
N TYR A 396 -33.72 8.68 -9.13
CA TYR A 396 -32.88 9.77 -9.65
C TYR A 396 -32.89 9.92 -11.20
N SER A 397 -33.18 8.86 -11.95
CA SER A 397 -33.28 8.79 -13.43
C SER A 397 -34.48 9.56 -13.95
N LYS A 398 -35.59 9.60 -13.19
CA LYS A 398 -36.76 10.43 -13.56
C LYS A 398 -36.43 11.93 -13.63
N ARG A 399 -35.30 12.36 -13.04
CA ARG A 399 -34.77 13.74 -13.16
C ARG A 399 -33.59 13.86 -14.14
N ALA A 400 -32.96 12.76 -14.54
CA ALA A 400 -31.90 12.77 -15.53
C ALA A 400 -32.43 12.96 -16.96
N ASP A 401 -33.66 12.54 -17.24
CA ASP A 401 -34.28 12.72 -18.57
C ASP A 401 -34.65 14.19 -18.89
N SER A 402 -34.72 15.08 -17.89
CA SER A 402 -34.94 16.53 -18.15
C SER A 402 -33.66 17.31 -18.41
N ASP A 403 -32.52 16.77 -17.99
CA ASP A 403 -31.27 17.49 -17.98
C ASP A 403 -30.28 16.76 -18.87
N THR A 404 -30.02 17.31 -20.06
CA THR A 404 -28.92 16.93 -20.98
C THR A 404 -27.54 17.19 -20.34
N ILE A 405 -27.26 16.56 -19.21
CA ILE A 405 -26.03 16.75 -18.44
C ILE A 405 -24.97 15.80 -18.97
N SER A 406 -23.93 16.41 -19.54
CA SER A 406 -22.61 15.84 -19.80
C SER A 406 -22.21 14.81 -18.74
N ILE A 407 -21.54 13.76 -19.20
CA ILE A 407 -20.76 12.83 -18.37
C ILE A 407 -20.05 13.64 -17.26
N SER A 408 -20.48 13.45 -16.02
CA SER A 408 -20.16 14.28 -14.84
C SER A 408 -18.67 14.24 -14.50
N SER A 409 -18.12 15.30 -13.89
CA SER A 409 -16.69 15.35 -13.54
C SER A 409 -16.29 14.32 -12.48
N MET A 410 -17.22 13.93 -11.62
CA MET A 410 -17.07 12.84 -10.67
C MET A 410 -17.12 11.45 -11.32
N THR A 411 -17.71 11.31 -12.52
CA THR A 411 -17.83 10.03 -13.26
C THR A 411 -16.87 9.92 -14.46
N LEU A 412 -16.28 11.03 -14.91
CA LEU A 412 -15.32 11.05 -16.03
C LEU A 412 -14.09 10.15 -15.79
N SER A 413 -13.71 9.94 -14.53
CA SER A 413 -12.57 9.06 -14.15
C SER A 413 -12.90 7.57 -14.11
N THR A 414 -14.18 7.16 -14.25
CA THR A 414 -14.60 5.74 -14.24
C THR A 414 -14.92 5.18 -15.62
N SER A 415 -14.70 5.98 -16.68
CA SER A 415 -15.06 5.63 -18.05
C SER A 415 -13.87 5.10 -18.87
N SER A 416 -13.38 3.90 -18.55
CA SER A 416 -12.78 3.05 -19.58
C SER A 416 -13.92 2.42 -20.37
N ASN A 417 -14.53 3.21 -21.28
CA ASN A 417 -15.54 2.72 -22.21
C ASN A 417 -14.92 1.66 -23.12
N LEU A 418 -15.03 0.39 -22.76
CA LEU A 418 -15.03 -0.68 -23.75
C LEU A 418 -16.30 -0.48 -24.60
N PRO A 419 -16.20 -0.47 -25.94
CA PRO A 419 -17.37 -0.40 -26.78
C PRO A 419 -18.27 -1.60 -26.45
N THR A 420 -19.53 -1.32 -26.14
CA THR A 420 -20.61 -2.30 -26.16
C THR A 420 -20.47 -3.16 -27.42
N PRO A 421 -20.57 -4.51 -27.34
CA PRO A 421 -20.59 -5.31 -28.55
C PRO A 421 -21.75 -4.79 -29.41
N LEU A 422 -21.40 -4.37 -30.63
CA LEU A 422 -22.36 -3.99 -31.65
C LEU A 422 -23.40 -5.10 -31.74
N ASP A 423 -24.68 -4.73 -31.57
CA ASP A 423 -25.79 -5.61 -31.90
C ASP A 423 -25.53 -6.25 -33.26
N GLU A 424 -25.41 -7.58 -33.29
CA GLU A 424 -25.47 -8.40 -34.50
C GLU A 424 -26.89 -8.30 -35.11
N LYS A 425 -27.22 -7.12 -35.61
CA LYS A 425 -28.28 -6.88 -36.57
C LYS A 425 -27.83 -5.80 -37.54
N MET A 426 -26.90 -6.16 -38.41
CA MET A 426 -26.85 -5.73 -39.82
C MET A 426 -25.59 -6.28 -40.52
N LYS A 427 -25.64 -7.54 -40.96
CA LYS A 427 -25.41 -8.01 -42.34
C LYS A 427 -25.08 -9.50 -42.35
#